data_AF-A0A820EMM7-F1
#
_entry.id   AF-A0A820EMM7-F1
#
_cell.length_a   1.000
_cell.length_b   1.000
_cell.length_c   1.000
_cell.angle_alpha   90.00
_cell.angle_beta   90.00
_cell.angle_gamma   90.00
#
_symmetry.space_group_name_H-M   'P 1'
#
loop_
_entity.id
_entity.type
_entity.pdbx_description
1 polymer ?
#
loop_
_entity_poly.entity_id
_entity_poly.type
_entity_poly.pdbx_seq_one_letter_code
_entity_poly.pdbx_strand_id
1 'polypeptide(L)'
;MTTYQEYITQNEERDGIRFTWNVWPSSRIESTRLVVPFGCLYTPLKERFDLPPLNYDPVLCTRTTCRAILNPFCNVDYRAKLWICNFCLQRNNFPPHYAGITEQLQPAELSPQFTTIEYTLMRAPASPAIFLFVVDTCMDEDDLIALKESLQMALSLLPTDALVGLITFGRVVHVHELNCENMSRSYVFRGTKDLTPKQIQEMLGLKKQQQSNQASLSGNPNIPQQQSNVFHNKFIKPLSTCDMSITDILGELQRDPWPVPQGKRALRSTGAALSIATGLLETLYPNVAARIMVFFAGPCTQ
;
A
#
# COMPACT_ATOMS: atom_id res chain seq x y z
N MET A 1 -35.05 -24.87 -2.99
CA MET A 1 -33.69 -25.36 -2.68
C MET A 1 -32.75 -24.56 -3.53
N THR A 2 -31.79 -23.87 -2.93
CA THR A 2 -30.72 -23.20 -3.67
C THR A 2 -29.89 -24.26 -4.39
N THR A 3 -29.64 -24.09 -5.68
CA THR A 3 -28.79 -25.02 -6.44
C THR A 3 -27.33 -24.89 -5.98
N TYR A 4 -26.49 -25.90 -6.22
CA TYR A 4 -25.05 -25.78 -5.94
C TYR A 4 -24.41 -24.61 -6.70
N GLN A 5 -24.90 -24.33 -7.91
CA GLN A 5 -24.44 -23.21 -8.72
C GLN A 5 -24.77 -21.87 -8.03
N GLU A 6 -26.01 -21.68 -7.63
CA GLU A 6 -26.45 -20.48 -6.90
C GLU A 6 -25.69 -20.32 -5.59
N TYR A 7 -25.46 -21.40 -4.84
CA TYR A 7 -24.67 -21.37 -3.62
C TYR A 7 -23.25 -20.85 -3.89
N ILE A 8 -22.57 -21.37 -4.91
CA ILE A 8 -21.21 -20.92 -5.25
C ILE A 8 -21.21 -19.43 -5.60
N THR A 9 -22.11 -19.01 -6.47
CA THR A 9 -22.19 -17.60 -6.90
C THR A 9 -22.49 -16.67 -5.73
N GLN A 10 -23.42 -17.02 -4.85
CA GLN A 10 -23.77 -16.21 -3.68
C GLN A 10 -22.60 -16.07 -2.68
N ASN A 11 -21.85 -17.15 -2.42
CA ASN A 11 -20.69 -17.07 -1.53
C ASN A 11 -19.55 -16.27 -2.19
N GLU A 12 -19.34 -16.42 -3.48
CA GLU A 12 -18.36 -15.63 -4.21
C GLU A 12 -18.73 -14.15 -4.18
N GLU A 13 -19.99 -13.79 -4.43
CA GLU A 13 -20.51 -12.41 -4.34
C GLU A 13 -20.38 -11.80 -2.94
N ARG A 14 -20.83 -12.52 -1.91
CA ARG A 14 -20.86 -12.02 -0.53
C ARG A 14 -19.48 -11.96 0.11
N ASP A 15 -18.69 -13.01 -0.05
CA ASP A 15 -17.45 -13.22 0.71
C ASP A 15 -16.18 -13.13 -0.14
N GLY A 16 -16.31 -13.03 -1.47
CA GLY A 16 -15.14 -13.02 -2.35
C GLY A 16 -14.38 -14.34 -2.35
N ILE A 17 -15.03 -15.44 -1.98
CA ILE A 17 -14.38 -16.75 -1.85
C ILE A 17 -14.99 -17.77 -2.81
N ARG A 18 -14.12 -18.54 -3.47
CA ARG A 18 -14.51 -19.70 -4.25
C ARG A 18 -13.64 -20.90 -3.92
N PHE A 19 -14.24 -21.93 -3.31
CA PHE A 19 -13.54 -23.17 -2.98
C PHE A 19 -13.47 -24.14 -4.15
N THR A 20 -12.41 -24.94 -4.15
CA THR A 20 -12.32 -26.19 -4.94
C THR A 20 -13.38 -27.20 -4.52
N TRP A 21 -13.65 -27.29 -3.20
CA TRP A 21 -14.63 -28.18 -2.60
C TRP A 21 -15.46 -27.44 -1.55
N ASN A 22 -16.79 -27.33 -1.73
CA ASN A 22 -17.69 -26.70 -0.76
C ASN A 22 -18.20 -27.66 0.32
N VAL A 23 -17.91 -28.96 0.19
CA VAL A 23 -18.15 -29.97 1.21
C VAL A 23 -16.83 -30.65 1.50
N TRP A 24 -16.43 -30.64 2.77
CA TRP A 24 -15.09 -31.07 3.17
C TRP A 24 -15.07 -32.56 3.52
N PRO A 25 -13.97 -33.27 3.24
CA PRO A 25 -13.79 -34.65 3.70
C PRO A 25 -13.78 -34.68 5.23
N SER A 26 -14.49 -35.63 5.82
CA SER A 26 -14.58 -35.78 7.28
C SER A 26 -13.40 -36.56 7.87
N SER A 27 -12.64 -37.25 7.01
CA SER A 27 -11.52 -38.08 7.41
C SER A 27 -10.23 -37.73 6.66
N ARG A 28 -9.09 -37.97 7.30
CA ARG A 28 -7.76 -37.78 6.69
C ARG A 28 -7.55 -38.68 5.46
N ILE A 29 -8.14 -39.88 5.45
CA ILE A 29 -8.04 -40.83 4.34
C ILE A 29 -8.74 -40.27 3.10
N GLU A 30 -9.98 -39.77 3.25
CA GLU A 30 -10.71 -39.12 2.16
C GLU A 30 -9.98 -37.88 1.66
N SER A 31 -9.45 -37.06 2.58
CA SER A 31 -8.65 -35.88 2.23
C SER A 31 -7.42 -36.23 1.39
N THR A 32 -6.71 -37.31 1.72
CA THR A 32 -5.51 -37.76 0.97
C THR A 32 -5.86 -38.31 -0.42
N ARG A 33 -7.12 -38.72 -0.63
CA ARG A 33 -7.61 -39.25 -1.92
C ARG A 33 -8.16 -38.16 -2.85
N LEU A 34 -8.27 -36.92 -2.40
CA LEU A 34 -8.70 -35.81 -3.26
C LEU A 34 -7.65 -35.56 -4.34
N VAL A 35 -8.08 -35.67 -5.61
CA VAL A 35 -7.21 -35.41 -6.77
C VAL A 35 -6.90 -33.92 -6.92
N VAL A 36 -7.90 -33.07 -6.64
CA VAL A 36 -7.74 -31.61 -6.59
C VAL A 36 -7.53 -31.20 -5.14
N PRO A 37 -6.45 -30.45 -4.81
CA PRO A 37 -6.18 -30.07 -3.45
C PRO A 37 -7.29 -29.20 -2.87
N PHE A 38 -7.45 -29.26 -1.55
CA PHE A 38 -8.32 -28.35 -0.84
C PHE A 38 -7.71 -26.94 -0.83
N GLY A 39 -8.48 -25.96 -1.33
CA GLY A 39 -8.05 -24.58 -1.45
C GLY A 39 -9.18 -23.68 -1.93
N CYS A 40 -8.96 -22.37 -1.86
CA CYS A 40 -9.90 -21.37 -2.35
C CYS A 40 -9.18 -20.24 -3.10
N LEU A 41 -9.91 -19.62 -4.02
CA LEU A 41 -9.60 -18.30 -4.53
C LEU A 41 -10.28 -17.29 -3.60
N TYR A 42 -9.51 -16.34 -3.09
CA TYR A 42 -10.00 -15.31 -2.17
C TYR A 42 -9.66 -13.92 -2.70
N THR A 43 -10.67 -13.07 -2.79
CA THR A 43 -10.56 -11.66 -3.16
C THR A 43 -10.83 -10.80 -1.93
N PRO A 44 -9.81 -10.45 -1.14
CA PRO A 44 -9.98 -9.77 0.14
C PRO A 44 -10.62 -8.38 0.02
N LEU A 45 -10.33 -7.66 -1.06
CA LEU A 45 -10.86 -6.33 -1.35
C LEU A 45 -11.94 -6.41 -2.43
N LYS A 46 -12.85 -7.39 -2.34
CA LYS A 46 -13.99 -7.48 -3.26
C LYS A 46 -14.94 -6.32 -2.98
N GLU A 47 -15.28 -5.56 -4.03
CA GLU A 47 -16.15 -4.40 -3.92
C GLU A 47 -17.54 -4.82 -3.42
N ARG A 48 -18.01 -4.16 -2.37
CA ARG A 48 -19.33 -4.33 -1.77
C ARG A 48 -19.90 -2.99 -1.33
N PHE A 49 -21.05 -2.64 -1.89
CA PHE A 49 -21.72 -1.36 -1.65
C PHE A 49 -22.88 -1.46 -0.63
N ASP A 50 -23.17 -2.67 -0.17
CA ASP A 50 -24.28 -2.98 0.74
C ASP A 50 -23.88 -2.97 2.22
N LEU A 51 -22.59 -2.81 2.52
CA LEU A 51 -22.04 -2.76 3.87
C LEU A 51 -21.86 -1.31 4.34
N PRO A 52 -22.42 -0.92 5.51
CA PRO A 52 -22.09 0.36 6.13
C PRO A 52 -20.66 0.33 6.70
N PRO A 53 -19.92 1.44 6.68
CA PRO A 53 -18.58 1.50 7.26
C PRO A 53 -18.64 1.30 8.78
N LEU A 54 -17.86 0.34 9.31
CA LEU A 54 -17.79 0.06 10.75
C LEU A 54 -16.64 0.86 11.38
N ASN A 55 -16.97 2.02 11.92
CA ASN A 55 -16.01 2.99 12.46
C ASN A 55 -15.60 2.71 13.92
N TYR A 56 -15.21 1.46 14.22
CA TYR A 56 -14.80 1.04 15.56
C TYR A 56 -13.83 -0.15 15.50
N ASP A 57 -13.14 -0.41 16.61
CA ASP A 57 -12.18 -1.51 16.71
C ASP A 57 -12.92 -2.88 16.75
N PRO A 58 -12.40 -3.91 16.05
CA PRO A 58 -13.00 -5.24 16.05
C PRO A 58 -12.95 -5.89 17.44
N VAL A 59 -13.98 -6.68 17.78
CA VAL A 59 -14.02 -7.44 19.04
C VAL A 59 -13.22 -8.73 18.89
N LEU A 60 -12.15 -8.86 19.69
CA LEU A 60 -11.22 -9.98 19.60
C LEU A 60 -11.44 -11.00 20.71
N CYS A 61 -11.22 -12.28 20.39
CA CYS A 61 -11.13 -13.33 21.39
C CYS A 61 -9.99 -13.03 22.38
N THR A 62 -10.31 -13.19 23.66
CA THR A 62 -9.40 -12.91 24.80
C THR A 62 -8.25 -13.91 24.92
N ARG A 63 -8.37 -15.11 24.35
CA ARG A 63 -7.30 -16.10 24.33
C ARG A 63 -6.15 -15.61 23.44
N THR A 64 -4.97 -15.48 24.02
CA THR A 64 -3.75 -14.94 23.38
C THR A 64 -3.32 -15.72 22.13
N THR A 65 -3.50 -17.04 22.13
CA THR A 65 -3.18 -17.91 20.99
C THR A 65 -4.25 -17.95 19.90
N CYS A 66 -5.43 -17.36 20.13
CA CYS A 66 -6.54 -17.39 19.17
C CYS A 66 -6.75 -16.03 18.52
N ARG A 67 -7.11 -14.99 19.30
CA ARG A 67 -7.35 -13.62 18.82
C ARG A 67 -8.30 -13.50 17.61
N ALA A 68 -9.13 -14.51 17.35
CA ALA A 68 -10.13 -14.46 16.29
C ALA A 68 -11.13 -13.32 16.53
N ILE A 69 -11.61 -12.72 15.45
CA ILE A 69 -12.60 -11.64 15.48
C ILE A 69 -14.00 -12.23 15.70
N LEU A 70 -14.84 -11.51 16.45
CA LEU A 70 -16.26 -11.80 16.58
C LEU A 70 -16.90 -11.89 15.19
N ASN A 71 -17.67 -12.94 14.95
CA ASN A 71 -18.24 -13.21 13.63
C ASN A 71 -19.59 -13.95 13.80
N PRO A 72 -20.41 -14.07 12.75
CA PRO A 72 -21.77 -14.63 12.85
C PRO A 72 -21.82 -16.11 13.29
N PHE A 73 -20.69 -16.83 13.27
CA PHE A 73 -20.62 -18.22 13.69
C PHE A 73 -20.32 -18.40 15.19
N CYS A 74 -20.06 -17.31 15.93
CA CYS A 74 -19.89 -17.33 17.38
C CYS A 74 -21.24 -17.51 18.09
N ASN A 75 -21.27 -18.38 19.11
CA ASN A 75 -22.47 -18.53 19.95
C ASN A 75 -22.55 -17.39 20.97
N VAL A 76 -23.69 -16.72 21.04
CA VAL A 76 -23.89 -15.54 21.89
C VAL A 76 -24.90 -15.83 22.99
N ASP A 77 -24.55 -15.47 24.23
CA ASP A 77 -25.45 -15.44 25.39
C ASP A 77 -25.78 -13.98 25.71
N TYR A 78 -26.93 -13.51 25.24
CA TYR A 78 -27.41 -12.14 25.45
C TYR A 78 -27.82 -11.85 26.89
N ARG A 79 -28.07 -12.87 27.71
CA ARG A 79 -28.43 -12.71 29.13
C ARG A 79 -27.18 -12.50 29.97
N ALA A 80 -26.18 -13.36 29.78
CA ALA A 80 -24.89 -13.25 30.48
C ALA A 80 -23.96 -12.19 29.86
N LYS A 81 -24.31 -11.65 28.68
CA LYS A 81 -23.47 -10.72 27.89
C LYS A 81 -22.11 -11.34 27.54
N LEU A 82 -22.15 -12.60 27.09
CA LEU A 82 -20.98 -13.39 26.71
C LEU A 82 -21.08 -13.87 25.26
N TRP A 83 -19.94 -14.18 24.67
CA TRP A 83 -19.85 -14.91 23.41
C TRP A 83 -18.79 -16.00 23.47
N ILE A 84 -19.01 -17.08 22.74
CA ILE A 84 -18.14 -18.24 22.66
C ILE A 84 -17.50 -18.25 21.28
N CYS A 85 -16.17 -18.16 21.24
CA CYS A 85 -15.41 -18.18 20.00
C CYS A 85 -15.57 -19.53 19.29
N ASN A 86 -15.99 -19.51 18.02
CA ASN A 86 -16.19 -20.70 17.18
C ASN A 86 -14.88 -21.45 16.82
N PHE A 87 -13.72 -20.82 16.99
CA PHE A 87 -12.42 -21.45 16.71
C PHE A 87 -11.85 -22.19 17.92
N CYS A 88 -11.87 -21.56 19.10
CA CYS A 88 -11.14 -22.05 20.28
C CYS A 88 -12.04 -22.35 21.49
N LEU A 89 -13.35 -22.12 21.36
CA LEU A 89 -14.38 -22.30 22.38
C LEU A 89 -14.17 -21.48 23.67
N GLN A 90 -13.31 -20.47 23.63
CA GLN A 90 -13.12 -19.52 24.73
C GLN A 90 -14.40 -18.70 24.93
N ARG A 91 -14.83 -18.58 26.19
CA ARG A 91 -15.87 -17.64 26.61
C ARG A 91 -15.25 -16.26 26.79
N ASN A 92 -15.87 -15.26 26.19
CA ASN A 92 -15.41 -13.87 26.18
C ASN A 92 -16.56 -12.97 26.65
N ASN A 93 -16.24 -11.96 27.47
CA ASN A 93 -17.19 -10.88 27.76
C ASN A 93 -17.29 -9.94 26.56
N PHE A 94 -18.47 -9.38 26.34
CA PHE A 94 -18.59 -8.24 25.44
C PHE A 94 -17.90 -7.00 26.02
N PRO A 95 -17.33 -6.13 25.17
CA PRO A 95 -16.80 -4.85 25.61
C PRO A 95 -17.92 -3.91 26.10
N PRO A 96 -17.60 -2.86 26.88
CA PRO A 96 -18.61 -1.98 27.48
C PRO A 96 -19.55 -1.30 26.48
N HIS A 97 -19.10 -1.01 25.26
CA HIS A 97 -19.93 -0.40 24.21
C HIS A 97 -21.03 -1.33 23.69
N TYR A 98 -20.96 -2.63 24.00
CA TYR A 98 -22.00 -3.63 23.72
C TYR A 98 -22.83 -4.03 24.94
N ALA A 99 -22.82 -3.23 26.02
CA ALA A 99 -23.64 -3.50 27.20
C ALA A 99 -25.15 -3.64 26.88
N GLY A 100 -25.64 -2.89 25.89
CA GLY A 100 -27.03 -2.89 25.44
C GLY A 100 -27.41 -3.99 24.43
N ILE A 101 -26.50 -4.91 24.10
CA ILE A 101 -26.75 -5.94 23.07
C ILE A 101 -27.95 -6.83 23.41
N THR A 102 -28.86 -7.05 22.47
CA THR A 102 -30.00 -7.98 22.61
C THR A 102 -30.17 -8.81 21.33
N GLU A 103 -31.05 -9.80 21.35
CA GLU A 103 -31.37 -10.57 20.14
C GLU A 103 -31.93 -9.71 19.01
N GLN A 104 -32.64 -8.63 19.34
CA GLN A 104 -33.23 -7.69 18.37
C GLN A 104 -32.23 -6.59 17.97
N LEU A 105 -31.30 -6.23 18.85
CA LEU A 105 -30.27 -5.20 18.62
C LEU A 105 -28.89 -5.85 18.63
N GLN A 106 -28.58 -6.53 17.52
CA GLN A 106 -27.29 -7.18 17.32
C GLN A 106 -26.32 -6.24 16.61
N PRO A 107 -25.02 -6.29 16.94
CA PRO A 107 -23.99 -5.62 16.15
C PRO A 107 -23.92 -6.22 14.75
N ALA A 108 -23.44 -5.43 13.79
CA ALA A 108 -23.30 -5.84 12.39
C ALA A 108 -22.48 -7.15 12.26
N GLU A 109 -21.44 -7.31 13.07
CA GLU A 109 -20.53 -8.47 13.11
C GLU A 109 -21.22 -9.82 13.36
N LEU A 110 -22.43 -9.81 13.94
CA LEU A 110 -23.19 -11.02 14.24
C LEU A 110 -24.30 -11.30 13.22
N SER A 111 -24.56 -10.36 12.30
CA SER A 111 -25.56 -10.56 11.26
C SER A 111 -25.09 -11.62 10.26
N PRO A 112 -25.89 -12.67 9.95
CA PRO A 112 -25.53 -13.68 8.96
C PRO A 112 -25.31 -13.14 7.53
N GLN A 113 -25.79 -11.93 7.25
CA GLN A 113 -25.56 -11.24 5.97
C GLN A 113 -24.16 -10.61 5.88
N PHE A 114 -23.51 -10.44 7.03
CA PHE A 114 -22.26 -9.71 7.21
C PHE A 114 -21.14 -10.67 7.67
N THR A 115 -20.98 -11.78 6.97
CA THR A 115 -19.86 -12.72 7.14
C THR A 115 -18.53 -12.14 6.69
N THR A 116 -18.58 -11.17 5.78
CA THR A 116 -17.44 -10.34 5.34
C THR A 116 -17.77 -8.89 5.66
N ILE A 117 -16.90 -8.23 6.42
CA ILE A 117 -17.05 -6.85 6.89
C ILE A 117 -15.69 -6.16 6.94
N GLU A 118 -15.72 -4.82 6.87
CA GLU A 118 -14.53 -3.98 6.96
C GLU A 118 -14.65 -3.04 8.17
N TYR A 119 -13.57 -2.92 8.93
CA TYR A 119 -13.48 -2.02 10.08
C TYR A 119 -12.55 -0.85 9.76
N THR A 120 -13.01 0.36 10.05
CA THR A 120 -12.19 1.57 9.99
C THR A 120 -11.63 1.88 11.37
N LEU A 121 -10.33 1.63 11.56
CA LEU A 121 -9.66 1.85 12.84
C LEU A 121 -9.33 3.34 13.03
N MET A 122 -9.78 3.94 14.12
CA MET A 122 -9.56 5.37 14.41
C MET A 122 -8.14 5.70 14.91
N ARG A 123 -7.32 4.68 15.20
CA ARG A 123 -6.06 4.85 15.96
C ARG A 123 -4.82 5.06 15.10
N ALA A 124 -4.88 4.83 13.79
CA ALA A 124 -3.72 4.93 12.91
C ALA A 124 -3.91 6.11 11.95
N PRO A 125 -3.12 7.21 12.07
CA PRO A 125 -3.12 8.22 11.03
C PRO A 125 -2.66 7.59 9.72
N ALA A 126 -3.48 7.70 8.67
CA ALA A 126 -3.09 7.26 7.34
C ALA A 126 -1.88 8.09 6.88
N SER A 127 -0.80 7.41 6.51
CA SER A 127 0.32 8.09 5.85
C SER A 127 -0.09 8.45 4.42
N PRO A 128 0.29 9.63 3.91
CA PRO A 128 -0.03 10.01 2.53
C PRO A 128 0.59 9.00 1.56
N ALA A 129 -0.12 8.70 0.48
CA ALA A 129 0.37 7.81 -0.56
C ALA A 129 1.60 8.41 -1.25
N ILE A 130 2.63 7.60 -1.50
CA ILE A 130 3.86 8.04 -2.17
C ILE A 130 3.91 7.49 -3.59
N PHE A 131 4.13 8.35 -4.58
CA PHE A 131 4.29 8.00 -5.99
C PHE A 131 5.66 8.46 -6.49
N LEU A 132 6.51 7.51 -6.85
CA LEU A 132 7.84 7.78 -7.40
C LEU A 132 7.86 7.41 -8.88
N PHE A 133 7.90 8.42 -9.74
CA PHE A 133 8.00 8.24 -11.19
C PHE A 133 9.45 8.00 -11.59
N VAL A 134 9.73 6.89 -12.28
CA VAL A 134 11.06 6.51 -12.75
C VAL A 134 11.02 6.40 -14.27
N VAL A 135 11.52 7.42 -14.96
CA VAL A 135 11.26 7.67 -16.38
C VAL A 135 12.52 7.47 -17.22
N ASP A 136 12.47 6.54 -18.14
CA ASP A 136 13.49 6.37 -19.18
C ASP A 136 13.46 7.53 -20.18
N THR A 137 14.62 7.99 -20.62
CA THR A 137 14.77 9.01 -21.66
C THR A 137 15.44 8.46 -22.94
N CYS A 138 15.81 7.18 -22.97
CA CYS A 138 16.41 6.52 -24.14
C CYS A 138 15.37 6.03 -25.17
N MET A 139 14.38 6.85 -25.51
CA MET A 139 13.31 6.53 -26.47
C MET A 139 13.25 7.56 -27.61
N ASP A 140 12.37 7.35 -28.57
CA ASP A 140 12.13 8.32 -29.64
C ASP A 140 11.32 9.52 -29.13
N GLU A 141 11.41 10.64 -29.86
CA GLU A 141 10.86 11.91 -29.39
C GLU A 141 9.33 11.88 -29.29
N ASP A 142 8.66 11.27 -30.27
CA ASP A 142 7.20 11.12 -30.30
C ASP A 142 6.70 10.27 -29.11
N ASP A 143 7.40 9.17 -28.80
CA ASP A 143 7.10 8.32 -27.64
C ASP A 143 7.31 9.07 -26.32
N LEU A 144 8.38 9.86 -26.23
CA LEU A 144 8.67 10.66 -25.05
C LEU A 144 7.60 11.75 -24.86
N ILE A 145 7.15 12.41 -25.93
CA ILE A 145 6.07 13.41 -25.87
C ILE A 145 4.78 12.76 -25.35
N ALA A 146 4.37 11.63 -25.93
CA ALA A 146 3.19 10.90 -25.46
C ALA A 146 3.29 10.45 -23.99
N LEU A 147 4.49 10.03 -23.57
CA LEU A 147 4.74 9.67 -22.18
C LEU A 147 4.61 10.89 -21.24
N LYS A 148 5.16 12.05 -21.60
CA LYS A 148 5.02 13.28 -20.81
C LYS A 148 3.56 13.65 -20.58
N GLU A 149 2.75 13.65 -21.65
CA GLU A 149 1.32 13.96 -21.59
C GLU A 149 0.59 12.98 -20.65
N SER A 150 0.91 11.69 -20.76
CA SER A 150 0.33 10.65 -19.89
C SER A 150 0.74 10.83 -18.42
N LEU A 151 1.99 11.21 -18.16
CA LEU A 151 2.48 11.47 -16.80
C LEU A 151 1.84 12.72 -16.19
N GLN A 152 1.70 13.80 -16.95
CA GLN A 152 1.01 15.01 -16.52
C GLN A 152 -0.47 14.74 -16.24
N MET A 153 -1.15 13.97 -17.08
CA MET A 153 -2.52 13.51 -16.81
C MET A 153 -2.58 12.68 -15.53
N ALA A 154 -1.65 11.73 -15.33
CA ALA A 154 -1.61 10.91 -14.12
C ALA A 154 -1.43 11.76 -12.85
N LEU A 155 -0.57 12.77 -12.89
CA LEU A 155 -0.38 13.71 -11.77
C LEU A 155 -1.69 14.44 -11.41
N SER A 156 -2.47 14.86 -12.39
CA SER A 156 -3.75 15.55 -12.17
C SER A 156 -4.83 14.70 -11.46
N LEU A 157 -4.68 13.37 -11.50
CA LEU A 157 -5.60 12.41 -10.87
C LEU A 157 -5.18 12.04 -9.44
N LEU A 158 -3.99 12.44 -9.00
CA LEU A 158 -3.49 12.11 -7.66
C LEU A 158 -4.13 13.01 -6.58
N PRO A 159 -4.31 12.50 -5.35
CA PRO A 159 -4.67 13.33 -4.20
C PRO A 159 -3.66 14.46 -3.98
N THR A 160 -4.14 15.65 -3.57
CA THR A 160 -3.28 16.84 -3.40
C THR A 160 -2.25 16.72 -2.27
N ASP A 161 -2.51 15.85 -1.31
CA ASP A 161 -1.63 15.50 -0.18
C ASP A 161 -0.70 14.33 -0.48
N ALA A 162 -0.87 13.67 -1.64
CA ALA A 162 0.02 12.60 -2.08
C ALA A 162 1.45 13.13 -2.25
N LEU A 163 2.42 12.34 -1.84
CA LEU A 163 3.83 12.64 -1.96
C LEU A 163 4.33 12.17 -3.33
N VAL A 164 4.95 13.05 -4.10
CA VAL A 164 5.47 12.73 -5.44
C VAL A 164 6.98 12.92 -5.50
N GLY A 165 7.64 12.09 -6.30
CA GLY A 165 9.06 12.19 -6.62
C GLY A 165 9.32 11.83 -8.08
N LEU A 166 10.42 12.32 -8.64
CA LEU A 166 10.81 12.06 -10.03
C LEU A 166 12.27 11.62 -10.10
N ILE A 167 12.50 10.51 -10.80
CA ILE A 167 13.80 10.02 -11.23
C ILE A 167 13.73 9.87 -12.74
N THR A 168 14.71 10.38 -13.47
CA THR A 168 14.84 10.12 -14.91
C THR A 168 16.14 9.40 -15.18
N PHE A 169 16.19 8.56 -16.21
CA PHE A 169 17.39 7.78 -16.49
C PHE A 169 17.59 7.49 -17.97
N GLY A 170 18.85 7.36 -18.34
CA GLY A 170 19.31 6.84 -19.61
C GLY A 170 20.65 6.15 -19.38
N ARG A 171 21.73 6.74 -19.90
CA ARG A 171 23.11 6.30 -19.54
C ARG A 171 23.44 6.56 -18.07
N VAL A 172 22.87 7.61 -17.51
CA VAL A 172 23.03 8.01 -16.10
C VAL A 172 21.65 8.12 -15.45
N VAL A 173 21.62 8.12 -14.12
CA VAL A 173 20.37 8.26 -13.35
C VAL A 173 20.33 9.63 -12.69
N HIS A 174 19.25 10.36 -12.91
CA HIS A 174 18.99 11.68 -12.33
C HIS A 174 17.92 11.56 -11.25
N VAL A 175 18.25 11.96 -10.02
CA VAL A 175 17.27 12.13 -8.93
C VAL A 175 16.94 13.62 -8.83
N HIS A 176 15.70 13.99 -9.14
CA HIS A 176 15.29 15.40 -9.24
C HIS A 176 14.91 15.98 -7.87
N GLU A 177 15.40 17.19 -7.61
CA GLU A 177 15.00 17.99 -6.46
C GLU A 177 13.77 18.83 -6.85
N LEU A 178 12.65 18.61 -6.15
CA LEU A 178 11.37 19.24 -6.49
C LEU A 178 11.20 20.57 -5.75
N ASN A 179 10.57 21.54 -6.42
CA ASN A 179 10.29 22.87 -5.87
C ASN A 179 11.58 23.52 -5.32
N CYS A 180 12.60 23.60 -6.19
CA CYS A 180 13.82 24.36 -5.98
C CYS A 180 13.63 25.75 -6.59
N GLU A 181 13.75 26.80 -5.77
CA GLU A 181 13.53 28.17 -6.22
C GLU A 181 14.52 28.56 -7.33
N ASN A 182 14.00 29.14 -8.41
CA ASN A 182 14.73 29.75 -9.53
C ASN A 182 15.60 28.81 -10.40
N MET A 183 15.71 27.51 -10.10
CA MET A 183 16.50 26.56 -10.90
C MET A 183 16.09 25.11 -10.65
N SER A 184 16.03 24.30 -11.71
CA SER A 184 15.91 22.84 -11.60
C SER A 184 17.23 22.20 -11.22
N ARG A 185 17.25 21.36 -10.17
CA ARG A 185 18.44 20.63 -9.70
C ARG A 185 18.20 19.13 -9.75
N SER A 186 19.20 18.37 -10.16
CA SER A 186 19.20 16.91 -10.07
C SER A 186 20.55 16.37 -9.62
N TYR A 187 20.53 15.22 -8.96
CA TYR A 187 21.71 14.48 -8.52
C TYR A 187 21.97 13.37 -9.52
N VAL A 188 23.18 13.32 -10.08
CA VAL A 188 23.54 12.41 -11.16
C VAL A 188 24.35 11.25 -10.62
N PHE A 189 23.85 10.05 -10.85
CA PHE A 189 24.52 8.80 -10.50
C PHE A 189 24.95 8.05 -11.75
N ARG A 190 26.09 7.36 -11.65
CA ARG A 190 26.57 6.51 -12.74
C ARG A 190 25.69 5.27 -12.83
N GLY A 191 25.15 5.01 -14.01
CA GLY A 191 24.33 3.84 -14.28
C GLY A 191 25.06 2.49 -14.16
N THR A 192 26.40 2.49 -14.18
CA THR A 192 27.24 1.28 -14.07
C THR A 192 27.50 0.81 -12.64
N LYS A 193 27.07 1.58 -11.64
CA LYS A 193 27.35 1.27 -10.24
C LYS A 193 26.05 1.05 -9.50
N ASP A 194 25.95 -0.09 -8.86
CA ASP A 194 24.90 -0.33 -7.88
C ASP A 194 25.26 0.39 -6.57
N LEU A 195 24.25 0.97 -5.92
CA LEU A 195 24.42 1.80 -4.73
C LEU A 195 23.55 1.26 -3.60
N THR A 196 24.18 1.07 -2.45
CA THR A 196 23.43 0.68 -1.24
C THR A 196 22.58 1.86 -0.75
N PRO A 197 21.47 1.60 -0.02
CA PRO A 197 20.64 2.66 0.58
C PRO A 197 21.46 3.63 1.44
N LYS A 198 22.45 3.12 2.18
CA LYS A 198 23.36 3.94 3.00
C LYS A 198 24.23 4.88 2.15
N GLN A 199 24.76 4.42 1.03
CA GLN A 199 25.53 5.27 0.13
C GLN A 199 24.65 6.35 -0.52
N ILE A 200 23.43 5.99 -0.93
CA ILE A 200 22.44 6.95 -1.46
C ILE A 200 22.12 8.00 -0.38
N GLN A 201 21.90 7.57 0.85
CA GLN A 201 21.68 8.44 2.00
C GLN A 201 22.82 9.46 2.17
N GLU A 202 24.07 9.00 2.18
CA GLU A 202 25.25 9.84 2.36
C GLU A 202 25.44 10.81 1.18
N MET A 203 25.32 10.33 -0.07
CA MET A 203 25.50 11.14 -1.28
C MET A 203 24.42 12.21 -1.45
N LEU A 204 23.18 11.92 -1.07
CA LEU A 204 22.07 12.86 -1.16
C LEU A 204 21.95 13.77 0.08
N GLY A 205 22.77 13.53 1.11
CA GLY A 205 22.76 14.28 2.37
C GLY A 205 21.48 14.04 3.19
N LEU A 206 20.91 12.85 3.10
CA LEU A 206 19.67 12.47 3.78
C LEU A 206 19.95 12.17 5.25
N LYS A 207 19.35 12.95 6.16
CA LYS A 207 19.36 12.61 7.58
C LYS A 207 18.34 11.49 7.79
N LYS A 208 18.76 10.37 8.39
CA LYS A 208 17.83 9.29 8.77
C LYS A 208 16.78 9.90 9.70
N GLN A 209 15.51 9.82 9.29
CA GLN A 209 14.41 10.06 10.20
C GLN A 209 14.44 8.91 11.20
N GLN A 210 15.10 9.13 12.35
CA GLN A 210 14.87 8.25 13.49
C GLN A 210 13.40 8.41 13.83
N GLN A 211 12.57 7.42 13.47
CA GLN A 211 11.34 7.18 14.20
C GLN A 211 11.76 6.99 15.65
N SER A 212 11.67 8.05 16.43
CA SER A 212 11.77 7.96 17.87
C SER A 212 10.53 7.21 18.36
N ASN A 213 10.55 5.89 18.24
CA ASN A 213 9.74 4.99 19.06
C ASN A 213 10.31 4.94 20.49
N GLN A 214 10.67 6.09 21.05
CA GLN A 214 10.81 6.22 22.50
C GLN A 214 9.45 6.68 23.02
N ALA A 215 8.67 5.69 23.45
CA ALA A 215 7.64 5.91 24.44
C ALA A 215 8.30 6.57 25.67
N SER A 216 8.23 7.89 25.76
CA SER A 216 8.60 8.63 26.97
C SER A 216 7.51 8.40 28.02
N LEU A 217 7.72 7.40 28.86
CA LEU A 217 7.12 7.29 30.19
C LEU A 217 7.71 8.38 31.10
N SER A 218 7.29 9.62 30.92
CA SER A 218 7.49 10.69 31.90
C SER A 218 6.52 11.83 31.62
N GLY A 219 5.56 12.00 32.54
CA GLY A 219 4.40 12.87 32.37
C GLY A 219 4.72 14.36 32.38
N ASN A 220 4.03 15.10 31.50
CA ASN A 220 3.53 16.44 31.78
C ASN A 220 2.43 16.80 30.75
N PRO A 221 1.14 16.99 31.15
CA PRO A 221 0.04 17.11 30.18
C PRO A 221 -0.17 18.48 29.52
N ASN A 222 0.74 19.46 29.64
CA ASN A 222 0.38 20.86 29.40
C ASN A 222 1.29 21.66 28.46
N ILE A 223 1.88 21.01 27.45
CA ILE A 223 2.51 21.73 26.34
C ILE A 223 1.79 21.29 25.06
N PRO A 224 1.17 22.19 24.29
CA PRO A 224 0.72 21.84 22.95
C PRO A 224 1.97 21.50 22.13
N GLN A 225 2.21 20.19 21.94
CA GLN A 225 3.18 19.70 20.97
C GLN A 225 2.73 20.18 19.59
N GLN A 226 3.35 21.25 19.11
CA GLN A 226 3.37 21.54 17.68
C GLN A 226 4.03 20.32 17.01
N GLN A 227 3.20 19.47 16.39
CA GLN A 227 3.63 18.46 15.42
C GLN A 227 4.22 19.20 14.21
N SER A 228 5.46 19.67 14.33
CA SER A 228 6.15 20.37 13.26
C SER A 228 6.65 19.37 12.21
N ASN A 229 5.87 19.19 11.14
CA ASN A 229 6.27 18.95 9.76
C ASN A 229 7.55 18.11 9.52
N VAL A 230 7.46 16.78 9.68
CA VAL A 230 8.59 15.85 9.46
C VAL A 230 8.45 15.02 8.16
N PHE A 231 7.65 15.48 7.18
CA PHE A 231 7.47 14.79 5.89
C PHE A 231 8.19 15.45 4.71
N HIS A 232 8.91 16.55 4.91
CA HIS A 232 9.44 17.35 3.81
C HIS A 232 10.90 17.01 3.51
N ASN A 233 11.10 16.18 2.50
CA ASN A 233 12.39 16.02 1.83
C ASN A 233 12.40 16.88 0.55
N LYS A 234 13.58 17.31 0.11
CA LYS A 234 13.80 17.99 -1.17
C LYS A 234 13.48 17.11 -2.40
N PHE A 235 13.48 15.77 -2.28
CA PHE A 235 13.21 14.84 -3.39
C PHE A 235 11.77 14.34 -3.50
N ILE A 236 11.06 14.27 -2.38
CA ILE A 236 9.69 13.74 -2.31
C ILE A 236 8.87 14.77 -1.55
N LYS A 237 7.92 15.41 -2.24
CA LYS A 237 7.13 16.53 -1.72
C LYS A 237 5.64 16.31 -1.96
N PRO A 238 4.76 16.91 -1.14
CA PRO A 238 3.32 16.91 -1.42
C PRO A 238 3.03 17.54 -2.77
N LEU A 239 2.16 16.91 -3.56
CA LEU A 239 1.78 17.38 -4.89
C LEU A 239 1.29 18.83 -4.86
N SER A 240 0.45 19.19 -3.89
CA SER A 240 -0.02 20.57 -3.65
C SER A 240 1.08 21.64 -3.60
N THR A 241 2.31 21.27 -3.24
CA THR A 241 3.45 22.20 -3.10
C THR A 241 4.42 22.17 -4.27
N CYS A 242 4.35 21.15 -5.14
CA CYS A 242 5.33 20.93 -6.20
C CYS A 242 4.71 20.64 -7.57
N ASP A 243 3.39 20.70 -7.71
CA ASP A 243 2.64 20.41 -8.94
C ASP A 243 3.18 21.17 -10.17
N MET A 244 3.32 22.49 -10.07
CA MET A 244 3.92 23.30 -11.15
C MET A 244 5.36 22.85 -11.44
N SER A 245 6.19 22.70 -10.41
CA SER A 245 7.60 22.32 -10.56
C SER A 245 7.79 20.97 -11.24
N ILE A 246 7.00 19.95 -10.89
CA ILE A 246 7.11 18.63 -11.51
C ILE A 246 6.54 18.63 -12.93
N THR A 247 5.46 19.37 -13.16
CA THR A 247 4.84 19.51 -14.50
C THR A 247 5.79 20.19 -15.48
N ASP A 248 6.49 21.24 -15.04
CA ASP A 248 7.50 21.94 -15.82
C ASP A 248 8.69 21.01 -16.14
N ILE A 249 9.24 20.32 -15.14
CA ILE A 249 10.33 19.36 -15.34
C ILE A 249 9.92 18.28 -16.36
N LEU A 250 8.70 17.73 -16.25
CA LEU A 250 8.18 16.74 -17.18
C LEU A 250 8.03 17.32 -18.60
N GLY A 251 7.49 18.53 -18.73
CA GLY A 251 7.35 19.22 -20.02
C GLY A 251 8.70 19.43 -20.71
N GLU A 252 9.72 19.79 -19.94
CA GLU A 252 11.08 20.05 -20.42
C GLU A 252 11.94 18.79 -20.61
N LEU A 253 11.46 17.59 -20.28
CA LEU A 253 12.25 16.37 -20.43
C LEU A 253 12.72 16.18 -21.89
N GLN A 254 13.98 15.85 -22.09
CA GLN A 254 14.53 15.57 -23.41
C GLN A 254 15.05 14.14 -23.49
N ARG A 255 15.30 13.68 -24.71
CA ARG A 255 15.96 12.39 -24.94
C ARG A 255 17.31 12.35 -24.24
N ASP A 256 17.76 11.14 -23.89
CA ASP A 256 19.11 10.93 -23.36
C ASP A 256 20.13 11.57 -24.32
N PRO A 257 20.97 12.51 -23.87
CA PRO A 257 21.79 13.33 -24.76
C PRO A 257 22.97 12.55 -25.36
N TRP A 258 23.19 11.30 -24.94
CA TRP A 258 24.33 10.51 -25.39
C TRP A 258 24.06 9.89 -26.76
N PRO A 259 24.94 10.12 -27.75
CA PRO A 259 24.74 9.58 -29.08
C PRO A 259 24.84 8.05 -29.07
N VAL A 260 23.96 7.41 -29.84
CA VAL A 260 23.95 5.95 -30.02
C VAL A 260 24.72 5.59 -31.29
N PRO A 261 25.85 4.87 -31.20
CA PRO A 261 26.60 4.47 -32.39
C PRO A 261 25.78 3.55 -33.31
N GLN A 262 26.11 3.56 -34.61
CA GLN A 262 25.44 2.68 -35.58
C GLN A 262 25.55 1.20 -35.16
N GLY A 263 24.43 0.48 -35.22
CA GLY A 263 24.36 -0.93 -34.82
C GLY A 263 24.45 -1.19 -33.31
N LYS A 264 24.36 -0.15 -32.48
CA LYS A 264 24.28 -0.27 -31.02
C LYS A 264 22.90 0.16 -30.51
N ARG A 265 22.56 -0.31 -29.31
CA ARG A 265 21.42 0.19 -28.54
C ARG A 265 21.90 1.32 -27.63
N ALA A 266 20.97 2.20 -27.24
CA ALA A 266 21.24 3.20 -26.21
C ALA A 266 21.71 2.53 -24.91
N LEU A 267 22.58 3.22 -24.17
CA LEU A 267 23.01 2.77 -22.84
C LEU A 267 21.91 3.10 -21.85
N ARG A 268 21.32 2.07 -21.26
CA ARG A 268 20.13 2.21 -20.43
C ARG A 268 20.33 1.49 -19.12
N SER A 269 20.27 2.28 -18.05
CA SER A 269 20.65 1.86 -16.70
C SER A 269 19.43 1.61 -15.82
N THR A 270 18.47 0.82 -16.32
CA THR A 270 17.20 0.54 -15.63
C THR A 270 17.42 -0.08 -14.26
N GLY A 271 18.39 -1.00 -14.13
CA GLY A 271 18.72 -1.64 -12.85
C GLY A 271 19.21 -0.63 -11.81
N ALA A 272 20.16 0.24 -12.18
CA ALA A 272 20.65 1.29 -11.29
C ALA A 272 19.56 2.31 -10.92
N ALA A 273 18.69 2.68 -11.88
CA ALA A 273 17.57 3.58 -11.62
C ALA A 273 16.60 3.00 -10.59
N LEU A 274 16.25 1.71 -10.73
CA LEU A 274 15.37 1.02 -9.80
C LEU A 274 16.02 0.87 -8.42
N SER A 275 17.31 0.49 -8.35
CA SER A 275 18.06 0.37 -7.10
C SER A 275 18.10 1.71 -6.33
N ILE A 276 18.35 2.81 -7.03
CA ILE A 276 18.32 4.16 -6.45
C ILE A 276 16.91 4.53 -5.98
N ALA A 277 15.88 4.24 -6.77
CA ALA A 277 14.48 4.50 -6.40
C ALA A 277 14.08 3.73 -5.12
N THR A 278 14.43 2.45 -5.04
CA THR A 278 14.17 1.63 -3.84
C THR A 278 14.97 2.11 -2.64
N GLY A 279 16.26 2.41 -2.80
CA GLY A 279 17.12 2.86 -1.70
C GLY A 279 16.73 4.25 -1.18
N LEU A 280 16.24 5.12 -2.06
CA LEU A 280 15.68 6.43 -1.68
C LEU A 280 14.46 6.26 -0.77
N LEU A 281 13.48 5.43 -1.17
CA LEU A 281 12.28 5.19 -0.38
C LEU A 281 12.57 4.41 0.92
N GLU A 282 13.46 3.43 0.88
CA GLU A 282 13.89 2.68 2.08
C GLU A 282 14.51 3.61 3.14
N THR A 283 15.26 4.62 2.69
CA THR A 283 15.92 5.59 3.58
C THR A 283 14.94 6.61 4.16
N LEU A 284 13.95 7.04 3.37
CA LEU A 284 13.07 8.16 3.72
C LEU A 284 11.75 7.75 4.34
N TYR A 285 11.14 6.68 3.82
CA TYR A 285 9.80 6.24 4.20
C TYR A 285 9.76 4.71 4.43
N PRO A 286 10.58 4.17 5.35
CA PRO A 286 10.55 2.75 5.66
C PRO A 286 9.20 2.36 6.25
N ASN A 287 8.66 1.22 5.81
CA ASN A 287 7.36 0.68 6.24
C ASN A 287 6.16 1.59 5.91
N VAL A 288 6.29 2.48 4.91
CA VAL A 288 5.19 3.28 4.37
C VAL A 288 4.85 2.75 2.97
N ALA A 289 3.56 2.69 2.64
CA ALA A 289 3.13 2.29 1.31
C ALA A 289 3.57 3.32 0.26
N ALA A 290 4.28 2.85 -0.76
CA ALA A 290 4.76 3.66 -1.87
C ALA A 290 4.65 2.88 -3.19
N ARG A 291 4.44 3.60 -4.29
CA ARG A 291 4.37 3.06 -5.64
C ARG A 291 5.51 3.60 -6.49
N ILE A 292 6.46 2.74 -6.83
CA ILE A 292 7.49 3.03 -7.83
C ILE A 292 6.91 2.69 -9.20
N MET A 293 6.75 3.69 -10.07
CA MET A 293 6.21 3.55 -11.41
C MET A 293 7.34 3.72 -12.41
N VAL A 294 7.79 2.61 -13.00
CA VAL A 294 8.92 2.60 -13.95
C VAL A 294 8.38 2.59 -15.37
N PHE A 295 8.81 3.55 -16.17
CA PHE A 295 8.48 3.68 -17.59
C PHE A 295 9.75 3.49 -18.40
N PHE A 296 9.81 2.49 -19.28
CA PHE A 296 10.99 2.21 -20.09
C PHE A 296 10.60 1.67 -21.48
N ALA A 297 11.24 2.21 -22.52
CA ALA A 297 11.00 1.84 -23.92
C ALA A 297 11.88 0.68 -24.47
N GLY A 298 12.48 -0.16 -23.63
CA GLY A 298 13.53 -1.08 -24.06
C GLY A 298 14.39 -1.67 -22.95
N PRO A 299 15.23 -2.67 -23.29
CA PRO A 299 15.94 -3.48 -22.30
C PRO A 299 17.03 -2.70 -21.56
N CYS A 300 17.36 -3.16 -20.35
CA CYS A 300 18.56 -2.71 -19.62
C CYS A 300 19.80 -3.15 -20.41
N THR A 301 20.67 -2.20 -20.76
CA THR A 301 21.89 -2.46 -21.55
C THR A 301 23.16 -2.05 -20.81
N GLN A 302 23.01 -1.58 -19.57
CA GLN A 302 24.08 -1.18 -18.66
C GLN A 302 23.69 -1.44 -17.21
#